data_AF-A0A8H4JS12-F1
#
_entry.id   AF-A0A8H4JS12-F1
#
_cell.length_a   1.000
_cell.length_b   1.000
_cell.length_c   1.000
_cell.angle_alpha   90.00
_cell.angle_beta   90.00
_cell.angle_gamma   90.00
#
_symmetry.space_group_name_H-M   'P 1'
#
loop_
_entity.id
_entity.type
_entity.pdbx_description
1 polymer ?
#
loop_
_entity_poly.entity_id
_entity_poly.type
_entity_poly.pdbx_seq_one_letter_code
_entity_poly.pdbx_strand_id
1 'polypeptide(L)'
;MYFARYVWETFKSVCHTTKTVMLFMLPFYALTVLLGLIQGPIVAQWYAGTMKELARLLVDNLYDIKILEFVGDAADYSFVDGFSPIYGISQIQSPLNWISHLGLKRPRDWSTKDVENMASLDDLYWRRRPLHSRGEPWQQWVYLSAQMEPWRQPGGPVLHDPWDQAFLKVLEYRDKHENLGRSNFHYVSCHKSFLCGSWRVTAPALLHFSINATEAKKFEKEGKWPYHEPVSVRAFELPLQKSIIPGTFPSYFEQIRALTASNSTFWTTRDTYFYLEQVQSQALPMLKQLEKKYPRSYGLLVKAEKKWTSLWDMQDTLLISDSYLISFTCAAIPTYLFKYVQALFVGMKKSETSGTEDKRKDPLAQGLEKFLGALSDKDKEKCGKKSRGERVLRKIEAELAKDNWNTPEEIIKDLNSALGLDKDGKVKGRR
;
A
#
# COMPACT_ATOMS: atom_id res chain seq x y z
N MET A 1 14.99 -47.56 -28.56
CA MET A 1 15.73 -47.73 -27.27
C MET A 1 17.08 -47.02 -27.25
N TYR A 2 17.87 -47.03 -28.34
CA TYR A 2 19.16 -46.31 -28.43
C TYR A 2 19.07 -44.77 -28.34
N PHE A 3 18.05 -44.16 -28.95
CA PHE A 3 17.86 -42.71 -28.94
C PHE A 3 17.59 -42.14 -27.53
N ALA A 4 16.73 -42.81 -26.75
CA ALA A 4 16.45 -42.42 -25.36
C ALA A 4 17.70 -42.54 -24.46
N ARG A 5 18.54 -43.56 -24.70
CA ARG A 5 19.81 -43.73 -23.97
C ARG A 5 20.83 -42.66 -24.35
N TYR A 6 20.92 -42.30 -25.63
CA TYR A 6 21.80 -41.23 -26.09
C TYR A 6 21.38 -39.86 -25.53
N VAL A 7 20.08 -39.54 -25.56
CA VAL A 7 19.51 -38.30 -24.97
C VAL A 7 19.76 -38.24 -23.46
N TRP A 8 19.64 -39.37 -22.76
CA TRP A 8 19.91 -39.45 -21.32
C TRP A 8 21.40 -39.22 -20.99
N GLU A 9 22.32 -39.83 -21.75
CA GLU A 9 23.76 -39.61 -21.54
C GLU A 9 24.20 -38.19 -21.90
N THR A 10 23.63 -37.58 -22.95
CA THR A 10 23.88 -36.16 -23.27
C THR A 10 23.34 -35.25 -22.18
N PHE A 11 22.13 -35.49 -21.68
CA PHE A 11 21.57 -34.74 -20.54
C PHE A 11 22.46 -34.85 -19.30
N LYS A 12 22.92 -36.06 -18.95
CA LYS A 12 23.82 -36.30 -17.82
C LYS A 12 25.17 -35.59 -17.98
N SER A 13 25.74 -35.62 -19.18
CA SER A 13 27.00 -34.94 -19.50
C SER A 13 26.86 -33.41 -19.40
N VAL A 14 25.76 -32.85 -19.92
CA VAL A 14 25.44 -31.43 -19.80
C VAL A 14 25.27 -31.05 -18.33
N CYS A 15 24.49 -31.80 -17.55
CA CYS A 15 24.34 -31.55 -16.11
C CYS A 15 25.67 -31.63 -15.35
N HIS A 16 26.54 -32.58 -15.68
CA HIS A 16 27.85 -32.70 -15.05
C HIS A 16 28.74 -31.49 -15.38
N THR A 17 28.76 -31.07 -16.66
CA THR A 17 29.54 -29.93 -17.12
C THR A 17 29.05 -28.62 -16.47
N THR A 18 27.73 -28.40 -16.43
CA THR A 18 27.13 -27.24 -15.76
C THR A 18 27.44 -27.23 -14.27
N LYS A 19 27.36 -28.37 -13.59
CA LYS A 19 27.74 -28.51 -12.17
C LYS A 19 29.20 -28.14 -11.94
N THR A 20 30.09 -28.62 -12.80
CA THR A 20 31.53 -28.36 -12.71
C THR A 20 31.85 -26.88 -12.94
N VAL A 21 31.26 -26.25 -13.97
CA VAL A 21 31.40 -24.81 -14.22
C VAL A 21 30.88 -23.98 -13.05
N MET A 22 29.72 -24.32 -12.48
CA MET A 22 29.21 -23.64 -11.29
C MET A 22 30.18 -23.78 -10.10
N LEU A 23 30.70 -24.98 -9.84
CA LEU A 23 31.69 -25.19 -8.77
C LEU A 23 32.98 -24.39 -8.98
N PHE A 24 33.46 -24.27 -10.22
CA PHE A 24 34.62 -23.43 -10.54
C PHE A 24 34.34 -21.94 -10.40
N MET A 25 33.11 -21.51 -10.67
CA MET A 25 32.71 -20.11 -10.54
C MET A 25 32.33 -19.74 -9.09
N LEU A 26 32.20 -20.71 -8.20
CA LEU A 26 31.81 -20.53 -6.80
C LEU A 26 32.65 -19.48 -6.04
N PRO A 27 33.99 -19.40 -6.18
CA PRO A 27 34.78 -18.35 -5.53
C PRO A 27 34.35 -16.94 -5.92
N PHE A 28 33.78 -16.75 -7.11
CA PHE A 28 33.36 -15.43 -7.61
C PHE A 28 32.02 -14.98 -7.03
N TYR A 29 31.12 -15.91 -6.67
CA TYR A 29 29.78 -15.60 -6.15
C TYR A 29 29.49 -16.15 -4.75
N ALA A 30 30.43 -16.82 -4.09
CA ALA A 30 30.21 -17.44 -2.77
C ALA A 30 29.77 -16.43 -1.70
N LEU A 31 30.38 -15.23 -1.69
CA LEU A 31 29.99 -14.16 -0.77
C LEU A 31 28.57 -13.66 -1.05
N THR A 32 28.20 -13.54 -2.32
CA THR A 32 26.86 -13.16 -2.77
C THR A 32 25.81 -14.20 -2.38
N VAL A 33 26.13 -15.50 -2.51
CA VAL A 33 25.27 -16.60 -2.06
C VAL A 33 25.10 -16.57 -0.54
N LEU A 34 26.18 -16.42 0.21
CA LEU A 34 26.12 -16.32 1.66
C LEU A 34 25.29 -15.10 2.09
N LEU A 35 25.44 -13.98 1.39
CA LEU A 35 24.67 -12.77 1.63
C LEU A 35 23.17 -12.99 1.37
N GLY A 36 22.80 -13.62 0.25
CA GLY A 36 21.41 -13.97 -0.05
C GLY A 36 20.80 -14.91 1.00
N LEU A 37 21.55 -15.95 1.43
CA LEU A 37 21.12 -16.87 2.50
C LEU A 37 20.86 -16.16 3.85
N ILE A 38 21.61 -15.10 4.17
CA ILE A 38 21.43 -14.33 5.40
C ILE A 38 20.32 -13.30 5.25
N GLN A 39 20.25 -12.60 4.12
CA GLN A 39 19.25 -11.55 3.89
C GLN A 39 17.85 -12.14 3.69
N GLY A 40 17.73 -13.34 3.10
CA GLY A 40 16.45 -14.03 2.87
C GLY A 40 15.59 -14.13 4.14
N PRO A 41 16.08 -14.78 5.23
CA PRO A 41 15.35 -14.89 6.48
C PRO A 41 15.06 -13.55 7.14
N ILE A 42 15.98 -12.58 7.07
CA ILE A 42 15.80 -11.24 7.64
C ILE A 42 14.63 -10.53 6.96
N VAL A 43 14.65 -10.49 5.62
CA VAL A 43 13.59 -9.84 4.83
C VAL A 43 12.27 -10.59 4.98
N ALA A 44 12.27 -11.93 4.99
CA ALA A 44 11.06 -12.72 5.20
C ALA A 44 10.41 -12.45 6.57
N GLN A 45 11.21 -12.33 7.64
CA GLN A 45 10.71 -12.01 8.98
C GLN A 45 10.16 -10.58 9.06
N TRP A 46 10.87 -9.61 8.48
CA TRP A 46 10.41 -8.23 8.40
C TRP A 46 9.11 -8.11 7.59
N TYR A 47 9.04 -8.79 6.45
CA TYR A 47 7.85 -8.80 5.59
C TYR A 47 6.65 -9.39 6.34
N ALA A 48 6.80 -10.57 6.95
CA ALA A 48 5.75 -11.20 7.74
C ALA A 48 5.31 -10.34 8.94
N GLY A 49 6.25 -9.64 9.58
CA GLY A 49 5.94 -8.67 10.63
C GLY A 49 5.10 -7.51 10.11
N THR A 50 5.47 -6.97 8.94
CA THR A 50 4.73 -5.88 8.29
C THR A 50 3.32 -6.31 7.89
N MET A 51 3.14 -7.53 7.36
CA MET A 51 1.81 -8.05 7.02
C MET A 51 0.87 -8.13 8.21
N LYS A 52 1.39 -8.52 9.39
CA LYS A 52 0.60 -8.53 10.63
C LYS A 52 0.19 -7.12 11.06
N GLU A 53 1.08 -6.16 10.88
CA GLU A 53 0.77 -4.76 11.19
C GLU A 53 -0.27 -4.19 10.21
N LEU A 54 -0.18 -4.52 8.92
CA LEU A 54 -1.20 -4.13 7.93
C LEU A 54 -2.58 -4.65 8.29
N ALA A 55 -2.69 -5.92 8.72
CA ALA A 55 -3.97 -6.49 9.15
C ALA A 55 -4.56 -5.73 10.34
N ARG A 56 -3.73 -5.28 11.30
CA ARG A 56 -4.18 -4.44 12.42
C ARG A 56 -4.63 -3.06 11.94
N LEU A 57 -3.81 -2.41 11.10
CA LEU A 57 -4.13 -1.10 10.54
C LEU A 57 -5.44 -1.12 9.76
N LEU A 58 -5.73 -2.19 9.04
CA LEU A 58 -7.03 -2.32 8.36
C LEU A 58 -8.17 -2.28 9.37
N VAL A 59 -8.12 -3.14 10.38
CA VAL A 59 -9.17 -3.23 11.40
C VAL A 59 -9.33 -1.90 12.12
N ASP A 60 -8.23 -1.28 12.54
CA ASP A 60 -8.23 0.03 13.20
C ASP A 60 -8.84 1.11 12.29
N ASN A 61 -8.42 1.19 11.02
CA ASN A 61 -8.99 2.15 10.06
C ASN A 61 -10.50 1.92 9.85
N LEU A 62 -10.97 0.67 9.79
CA LEU A 62 -12.40 0.38 9.64
C LEU A 62 -13.21 0.80 10.86
N TYR A 63 -12.69 0.58 12.06
CA TYR A 63 -13.34 1.09 13.28
C TYR A 63 -13.36 2.62 13.31
N ASP A 64 -12.26 3.28 12.96
CA ASP A 64 -12.22 4.74 12.89
C ASP A 64 -13.28 5.27 11.91
N ILE A 65 -13.45 4.63 10.75
CA ILE A 65 -14.49 4.99 9.77
C ILE A 65 -15.89 4.78 10.34
N LYS A 66 -16.17 3.66 11.01
CA LYS A 66 -17.48 3.43 11.63
C LYS A 66 -17.79 4.46 12.72
N ILE A 67 -16.78 4.87 13.51
CA ILE A 67 -16.93 5.96 14.47
C ILE A 67 -17.24 7.27 13.75
N LEU A 68 -16.53 7.59 12.68
CA LEU A 68 -16.74 8.81 11.90
C LEU A 68 -18.11 8.84 11.22
N GLU A 69 -18.55 7.74 10.60
CA GLU A 69 -19.89 7.57 10.03
C GLU A 69 -20.97 7.79 11.10
N PHE A 70 -20.80 7.15 12.27
CA PHE A 70 -21.72 7.28 13.40
C PHE A 70 -21.88 8.74 13.85
N VAL A 71 -20.75 9.45 14.01
CA VAL A 71 -20.72 10.86 14.42
C VAL A 71 -21.27 11.77 13.32
N GLY A 72 -20.96 11.49 12.05
CA GLY A 72 -21.47 12.23 10.91
C GLY A 72 -22.99 12.18 10.82
N ASP A 73 -23.56 10.98 10.87
CA ASP A 73 -25.01 10.76 10.91
C ASP A 73 -25.68 11.51 12.07
N ALA A 74 -25.01 11.61 13.22
CA ALA A 74 -25.54 12.31 14.40
C ALA A 74 -25.61 13.83 14.22
N ALA A 75 -24.80 14.36 13.32
CA ALA A 75 -24.61 15.78 13.17
C ALA A 75 -25.21 16.35 11.87
N ASP A 76 -25.98 15.53 11.14
CA ASP A 76 -26.55 15.80 9.81
C ASP A 76 -25.50 16.16 8.77
N TYR A 77 -24.32 15.52 8.79
CA TYR A 77 -23.33 15.67 7.73
C TYR A 77 -22.57 14.38 7.47
N SER A 78 -22.21 14.12 6.21
CA SER A 78 -21.28 13.05 5.88
C SER A 78 -19.89 13.43 6.40
N PHE A 79 -19.36 12.74 7.42
CA PHE A 79 -17.97 12.96 7.88
C PHE A 79 -16.95 12.59 6.80
N VAL A 80 -17.37 11.70 5.89
CA VAL A 80 -16.64 11.30 4.68
C VAL A 80 -16.46 12.48 3.71
N ASP A 81 -17.34 13.49 3.78
CA ASP A 81 -17.29 14.72 2.94
C ASP A 81 -17.08 16.02 3.75
N GLY A 82 -17.10 15.96 5.09
CA GLY A 82 -17.63 17.05 5.92
C GLY A 82 -16.66 17.83 6.82
N PHE A 83 -15.39 17.45 6.90
CA PHE A 83 -14.36 18.41 7.31
C PHE A 83 -13.84 19.04 6.03
N SER A 84 -13.94 20.37 5.89
CA SER A 84 -13.33 21.14 4.80
C SER A 84 -11.99 20.50 4.46
N PRO A 85 -11.87 19.79 3.32
CA PRO A 85 -10.68 19.01 3.07
C PRO A 85 -9.51 19.97 3.13
N ILE A 86 -8.45 19.61 3.86
CA ILE A 86 -7.31 20.51 4.13
C ILE A 86 -6.78 21.14 2.83
N TYR A 87 -6.86 20.36 1.75
CA TYR A 87 -6.41 20.70 0.41
C TYR A 87 -7.54 21.12 -0.55
N GLY A 88 -8.80 21.21 -0.10
CA GLY A 88 -9.94 21.49 -0.96
C GLY A 88 -10.24 20.40 -2.00
N ILE A 89 -9.81 19.15 -1.75
CA ILE A 89 -9.98 17.96 -2.61
C ILE A 89 -10.43 16.75 -1.78
N SER A 90 -11.02 15.72 -2.40
CA SER A 90 -11.54 14.56 -1.67
C SER A 90 -10.43 13.72 -1.00
N GLN A 91 -10.65 13.34 0.26
CA GLN A 91 -9.80 12.40 0.98
C GLN A 91 -10.27 10.97 0.76
N ILE A 92 -9.34 10.08 0.40
CA ILE A 92 -9.59 8.64 0.42
C ILE A 92 -9.35 8.16 1.86
N GLN A 93 -10.43 8.07 2.64
CA GLN A 93 -10.39 7.62 4.03
C GLN A 93 -10.57 6.10 4.15
N SER A 94 -11.52 5.55 3.41
CA SER A 94 -11.89 4.14 3.56
C SER A 94 -11.07 3.20 2.66
N PRO A 95 -10.44 2.17 3.24
CA PRO A 95 -9.71 1.18 2.48
C PRO A 95 -10.63 0.25 1.68
N LEU A 96 -11.95 0.27 1.92
CA LEU A 96 -12.90 -0.60 1.21
C LEU A 96 -13.41 0.01 -0.10
N ASN A 97 -13.39 1.34 -0.23
CA ASN A 97 -14.02 2.04 -1.34
C ASN A 97 -13.07 3.03 -2.06
N TRP A 98 -11.75 2.92 -1.84
CA TRP A 98 -10.77 3.79 -2.47
C TRP A 98 -10.83 3.76 -4.01
N ILE A 99 -11.15 2.60 -4.59
CA ILE A 99 -11.26 2.40 -6.04
C ILE A 99 -12.40 3.27 -6.61
N SER A 100 -13.55 3.33 -5.92
CA SER A 100 -14.70 4.12 -6.38
C SER A 100 -14.46 5.62 -6.26
N HIS A 101 -13.65 6.09 -5.31
CA HIS A 101 -13.25 7.49 -5.23
C HIS A 101 -12.51 7.95 -6.49
N LEU A 102 -11.73 7.05 -7.10
CA LEU A 102 -11.03 7.29 -8.36
C LEU A 102 -11.90 7.01 -9.59
N GLY A 103 -13.15 6.59 -9.44
CA GLY A 103 -14.00 6.18 -10.56
C GLY A 103 -13.54 4.89 -11.26
N LEU A 104 -12.76 4.07 -10.56
CA LEU A 104 -12.22 2.81 -11.05
C LEU A 104 -13.15 1.63 -10.73
N LYS A 105 -12.89 0.48 -11.36
CA LYS A 105 -13.56 -0.80 -11.12
C LYS A 105 -12.59 -1.97 -11.25
N ARG A 106 -12.96 -3.10 -10.63
CA ARG A 106 -12.31 -4.39 -10.80
C ARG A 106 -13.16 -5.36 -11.63
N PRO A 107 -12.55 -6.36 -12.30
CA PRO A 107 -13.26 -7.39 -13.03
C PRO A 107 -14.34 -8.07 -12.17
N ARG A 108 -15.40 -8.58 -12.81
CA ARG A 108 -16.55 -9.16 -12.08
C ARG A 108 -16.20 -10.40 -11.28
N ASP A 109 -15.20 -11.15 -11.71
CA ASP A 109 -14.66 -12.37 -11.11
C ASP A 109 -13.49 -12.11 -10.16
N TRP A 110 -13.15 -10.83 -9.92
CA TRP A 110 -12.09 -10.49 -9.00
C TRP A 110 -12.47 -10.91 -7.57
N SER A 111 -11.58 -11.67 -6.95
CA SER A 111 -11.66 -12.05 -5.54
C SER A 111 -10.26 -12.32 -5.00
N THR A 112 -10.08 -12.15 -3.70
CA THR A 112 -8.84 -12.52 -3.01
C THR A 112 -9.15 -12.96 -1.60
N LYS A 113 -8.35 -13.89 -1.07
CA LYS A 113 -8.36 -14.25 0.36
C LYS A 113 -7.35 -13.44 1.16
N ASP A 114 -6.42 -12.80 0.47
CA ASP A 114 -5.34 -12.00 1.04
C ASP A 114 -5.82 -10.56 1.18
N VAL A 115 -5.88 -10.11 2.42
CA VAL A 115 -6.46 -8.82 2.80
C VAL A 115 -5.70 -7.65 2.16
N GLU A 116 -4.37 -7.74 2.06
CA GLU A 116 -3.51 -6.77 1.40
C GLU A 116 -3.86 -6.58 -0.08
N ASN A 117 -4.29 -7.65 -0.76
CA ASN A 117 -4.61 -7.62 -2.17
C ASN A 117 -5.95 -6.89 -2.41
N MET A 118 -6.76 -6.67 -1.37
CA MET A 118 -7.91 -5.76 -1.44
C MET A 118 -7.49 -4.35 -1.86
N ALA A 119 -6.31 -3.87 -1.47
CA ALA A 119 -5.76 -2.59 -1.87
C ALA A 119 -4.83 -2.68 -3.10
N SER A 120 -4.79 -3.82 -3.80
CA SER A 120 -3.91 -3.99 -4.97
C SER A 120 -4.12 -2.90 -6.01
N LEU A 121 -3.00 -2.37 -6.51
CA LEU A 121 -2.92 -1.40 -7.61
C LEU A 121 -2.95 -2.07 -8.99
N ASP A 122 -2.99 -3.40 -9.02
CA ASP A 122 -3.14 -4.21 -10.23
C ASP A 122 -4.62 -4.45 -10.56
N ASP A 123 -4.90 -4.87 -11.80
CA ASP A 123 -6.24 -5.21 -12.28
C ASP A 123 -7.29 -4.11 -12.06
N LEU A 124 -6.87 -2.85 -12.25
CA LEU A 124 -7.73 -1.68 -12.19
C LEU A 124 -8.19 -1.27 -13.58
N TYR A 125 -9.47 -0.92 -13.69
CA TYR A 125 -10.05 -0.53 -14.95
C TYR A 125 -10.92 0.71 -14.80
N TRP A 126 -10.86 1.58 -15.80
CA TRP A 126 -11.73 2.73 -15.91
C TRP A 126 -12.84 2.47 -16.93
N ARG A 127 -14.08 2.85 -16.61
CA ARG A 127 -15.20 2.71 -17.55
C ARG A 127 -15.17 3.86 -18.55
N ARG A 128 -14.98 3.54 -19.83
CA ARG A 128 -15.08 4.48 -20.95
C ARG A 128 -16.47 5.12 -20.95
N ARG A 129 -16.55 6.44 -20.83
CA ARG A 129 -17.81 7.18 -21.00
C ARG A 129 -18.06 7.40 -22.50
N PRO A 130 -19.18 6.91 -23.07
CA PRO A 130 -19.55 7.24 -24.43
C PRO A 130 -19.96 8.72 -24.45
N LEU A 131 -19.35 9.49 -25.36
CA LEU A 131 -19.48 10.95 -25.50
C LEU A 131 -18.81 11.79 -24.40
N HIS A 132 -17.55 12.16 -24.60
CA HIS A 132 -17.17 13.56 -24.83
C HIS A 132 -15.82 13.61 -25.58
N SER A 133 -15.93 14.14 -26.79
CA SER A 133 -14.92 14.70 -27.69
C SER A 133 -13.64 15.29 -27.07
N ARG A 134 -12.49 14.94 -27.66
CA ARG A 134 -11.26 15.76 -27.78
C ARG A 134 -10.50 16.22 -26.51
N GLY A 135 -10.81 15.74 -25.31
CA GLY A 135 -10.06 16.07 -24.08
C GLY A 135 -9.01 15.02 -23.71
N GLU A 136 -7.95 15.45 -23.01
CA GLU A 136 -6.80 14.67 -22.52
C GLU A 136 -7.14 13.26 -22.00
N PRO A 137 -6.22 12.27 -22.14
CA PRO A 137 -6.43 10.92 -21.60
C PRO A 137 -6.75 10.97 -20.11
N TRP A 138 -7.67 10.11 -19.65
CA TRP A 138 -8.06 10.07 -18.23
C TRP A 138 -6.84 9.83 -17.35
N GLN A 139 -6.70 10.70 -16.34
CA GLN A 139 -5.64 10.63 -15.34
C GLN A 139 -6.17 11.06 -13.98
N GLN A 140 -5.70 10.42 -12.91
CA GLN A 140 -5.97 10.80 -11.53
C GLN A 140 -4.67 10.79 -10.72
N TRP A 141 -4.58 11.68 -9.74
CA TRP A 141 -3.45 11.81 -8.84
C TRP A 141 -3.90 11.60 -7.40
N VAL A 142 -3.15 10.81 -6.63
CA VAL A 142 -3.36 10.66 -5.19
C VAL A 142 -2.11 11.13 -4.47
N TYR A 143 -2.23 12.22 -3.72
CA TYR A 143 -1.16 12.69 -2.85
C TYR A 143 -1.18 11.94 -1.52
N LEU A 144 -0.04 11.38 -1.16
CA LEU A 144 0.18 10.63 0.05
C LEU A 144 0.89 11.53 1.05
N SER A 145 0.13 12.14 1.97
CA SER A 145 0.69 13.02 3.00
C SER A 145 1.35 12.20 4.10
N ALA A 146 2.53 12.63 4.55
CA ALA A 146 3.22 12.00 5.68
C ALA A 146 2.60 12.34 7.04
N GLN A 147 1.69 13.32 7.09
CA GLN A 147 1.12 13.82 8.33
C GLN A 147 -0.14 13.07 8.76
N MET A 148 -0.30 12.90 10.08
CA MET A 148 -1.41 12.16 10.70
C MET A 148 -2.76 12.85 10.56
N GLU A 149 -2.82 14.09 11.03
CA GLU A 149 -4.00 14.94 10.94
C GLU A 149 -3.49 16.29 10.42
N PRO A 150 -3.38 16.51 9.11
CA PRO A 150 -2.89 17.79 8.62
C PRO A 150 -3.83 18.96 9.00
N TRP A 151 -5.06 18.67 9.50
CA TRP A 151 -6.00 19.62 10.10
C TRP A 151 -5.84 19.85 11.61
N ARG A 152 -5.09 19.01 12.34
CA ARG A 152 -5.04 19.00 13.81
C ARG A 152 -3.59 19.11 14.31
N GLN A 153 -2.98 20.26 14.05
CA GLN A 153 -1.63 20.58 14.54
C GLN A 153 -1.72 21.53 15.75
N PRO A 154 -0.91 21.34 16.82
CA PRO A 154 -0.86 22.23 17.97
C PRO A 154 -0.31 23.61 17.52
N GLY A 155 -1.20 24.53 17.18
CA GLY A 155 -0.85 25.85 16.63
C GLY A 155 -1.87 26.45 15.65
N GLY A 156 -2.85 25.65 15.18
CA GLY A 156 -3.89 26.09 14.23
C GLY A 156 -3.89 25.23 12.96
N PRO A 157 -4.74 25.55 11.96
CA PRO A 157 -4.89 24.77 10.72
C PRO A 157 -3.72 24.96 9.73
N VAL A 158 -2.52 25.24 10.22
CA VAL A 158 -1.35 25.51 9.38
C VAL A 158 -0.66 24.19 9.04
N LEU A 159 -0.59 23.87 7.76
CA LEU A 159 0.25 22.80 7.23
C LEU A 159 1.71 23.10 7.59
N HIS A 160 2.32 22.36 8.51
CA HIS A 160 3.73 22.56 8.89
C HIS A 160 4.71 21.81 7.98
N ASP A 161 4.26 20.73 7.33
CA ASP A 161 5.11 19.97 6.43
C ASP A 161 5.33 20.71 5.11
N PRO A 162 6.58 20.86 4.65
CA PRO A 162 6.90 21.64 3.45
C PRO A 162 6.40 20.98 2.16
N TRP A 163 6.21 19.65 2.12
CA TRP A 163 5.60 18.96 0.98
C TRP A 163 4.11 19.19 0.92
N ASP A 164 3.42 19.13 2.06
CA ASP A 164 1.99 19.44 2.18
C ASP A 164 1.71 20.89 1.77
N GLN A 165 2.54 21.85 2.22
CA GLN A 165 2.46 23.25 1.78
C GLN A 165 2.71 23.40 0.27
N ALA A 166 3.71 22.70 -0.27
CA ALA A 166 4.02 22.74 -1.69
C ALA A 166 2.90 22.13 -2.53
N PHE A 167 2.29 21.04 -2.07
CA PHE A 167 1.14 20.42 -2.71
C PHE A 167 -0.05 21.37 -2.75
N LEU A 168 -0.38 22.03 -1.63
CA LEU A 168 -1.44 23.05 -1.60
C LEU A 168 -1.17 24.17 -2.63
N LYS A 169 0.07 24.68 -2.70
CA LYS A 169 0.48 25.67 -3.70
C LYS A 169 0.31 25.16 -5.14
N VAL A 170 0.59 23.88 -5.39
CA VAL A 170 0.35 23.27 -6.71
C VAL A 170 -1.14 23.23 -7.02
N LEU A 171 -2.01 22.87 -6.07
CA LEU A 171 -3.46 22.89 -6.29
C LEU A 171 -3.97 24.30 -6.61
N GLU A 172 -3.55 25.30 -5.84
CA GLU A 172 -3.88 26.71 -6.08
C GLU A 172 -3.33 27.22 -7.42
N TYR A 173 -2.13 26.78 -7.81
CA TYR A 173 -1.55 27.09 -9.11
C TYR A 173 -2.39 26.50 -10.25
N ARG A 174 -2.76 25.21 -10.15
CA ARG A 174 -3.53 24.51 -11.18
C ARG A 174 -4.93 25.10 -11.35
N ASP A 175 -5.60 25.49 -10.28
CA ASP A 175 -6.90 26.17 -10.38
C ASP A 175 -6.83 27.49 -11.17
N LYS A 176 -5.70 28.18 -11.12
CA LYS A 176 -5.50 29.47 -11.81
C LYS A 176 -4.98 29.32 -13.24
N HIS A 177 -4.26 28.24 -13.54
CA HIS A 177 -3.48 28.11 -14.79
C HIS A 177 -3.81 26.87 -15.64
N GLU A 178 -4.62 25.93 -15.16
CA GLU A 178 -4.93 24.68 -15.87
C GLU A 178 -6.43 24.40 -15.95
N ASN A 179 -6.89 23.89 -17.09
CA ASN A 179 -8.32 23.64 -17.36
C ASN A 179 -8.96 22.62 -16.41
N LEU A 180 -8.21 21.62 -15.96
CA LEU A 180 -8.71 20.58 -15.04
C LEU A 180 -8.69 21.05 -13.57
N GLY A 181 -7.99 22.15 -13.25
CA GLY A 181 -7.81 22.63 -11.88
C GLY A 181 -7.35 21.51 -10.93
N ARG A 182 -7.95 21.48 -9.73
CA ARG A 182 -7.75 20.43 -8.72
C ARG A 182 -8.65 19.18 -8.86
N SER A 183 -9.48 19.08 -9.90
CA SER A 183 -10.55 18.06 -10.00
C SER A 183 -10.07 16.62 -10.15
N ASN A 184 -8.82 16.42 -10.55
CA ASN A 184 -8.21 15.10 -10.72
C ASN A 184 -7.23 14.73 -9.60
N PHE A 185 -7.32 15.40 -8.44
CA PHE A 185 -6.57 15.02 -7.25
C PHE A 185 -7.45 14.46 -6.15
N HIS A 186 -6.87 13.50 -5.46
CA HIS A 186 -7.29 13.01 -4.16
C HIS A 186 -6.10 13.01 -3.21
N TYR A 187 -6.35 12.80 -1.93
CA TYR A 187 -5.26 12.58 -0.97
C TYR A 187 -5.56 11.47 0.02
N VAL A 188 -4.49 10.89 0.57
CA VAL A 188 -4.49 9.95 1.69
C VAL A 188 -3.55 10.48 2.76
N SER A 189 -3.97 10.42 4.01
CA SER A 189 -3.08 10.60 5.18
C SER A 189 -2.43 9.26 5.46
N CYS A 190 -1.10 9.15 5.35
CA CYS A 190 -0.42 7.86 5.46
C CYS A 190 -0.06 7.44 6.88
N HIS A 191 -0.24 8.30 7.88
CA HIS A 191 -0.01 7.89 9.26
C HIS A 191 -0.98 6.79 9.64
N LYS A 192 -0.47 5.58 9.94
CA LYS A 192 -1.30 4.41 10.28
C LYS A 192 -2.39 4.11 9.23
N SER A 193 -2.08 4.33 7.96
CA SER A 193 -2.98 3.99 6.86
C SER A 193 -2.69 2.59 6.32
N PHE A 194 -3.71 1.75 6.29
CA PHE A 194 -3.67 0.46 5.60
C PHE A 194 -3.34 0.63 4.11
N LEU A 195 -3.88 1.66 3.44
CA LEU A 195 -3.66 1.88 2.01
C LEU A 195 -2.19 2.16 1.71
N CYS A 196 -1.56 3.11 2.40
CA CYS A 196 -0.15 3.43 2.15
C CYS A 196 0.78 2.25 2.47
N GLY A 197 0.46 1.50 3.53
CA GLY A 197 1.18 0.29 3.88
C GLY A 197 1.01 -0.84 2.85
N SER A 198 -0.19 -1.03 2.31
CA SER A 198 -0.48 -2.06 1.30
C SER A 198 0.10 -1.72 -0.07
N TRP A 199 0.09 -0.43 -0.45
CA TRP A 199 0.77 0.07 -1.65
C TRP A 199 2.29 0.11 -1.49
N ARG A 200 2.83 -0.17 -0.30
CA ARG A 200 4.27 -0.16 -0.03
C ARG A 200 4.94 1.14 -0.48
N VAL A 201 4.26 2.28 -0.31
CA VAL A 201 4.78 3.59 -0.67
C VAL A 201 5.10 4.40 0.58
N THR A 202 6.29 5.01 0.58
CA THR A 202 6.80 5.88 1.63
C THR A 202 6.34 7.31 1.37
N ALA A 203 5.48 7.83 2.25
CA ALA A 203 5.06 9.23 2.21
C ALA A 203 6.24 10.17 2.62
N PRO A 204 6.32 11.38 2.05
CA PRO A 204 5.39 11.97 1.09
C PRO A 204 5.55 11.40 -0.32
N ALA A 205 4.44 11.17 -1.01
CA ALA A 205 4.47 10.59 -2.35
C ALA A 205 3.27 10.98 -3.22
N LEU A 206 3.37 10.72 -4.53
CA LEU A 206 2.26 10.86 -5.48
C LEU A 206 2.03 9.53 -6.18
N LEU A 207 0.78 9.07 -6.22
CA LEU A 207 0.36 8.01 -7.12
C LEU A 207 -0.30 8.62 -8.35
N HIS A 208 0.10 8.18 -9.53
CA HIS A 208 -0.49 8.56 -10.81
C HIS A 208 -1.22 7.38 -11.42
N PHE A 209 -2.52 7.53 -11.63
CA PHE A 209 -3.36 6.56 -12.31
C PHE A 209 -3.62 7.09 -13.72
N SER A 210 -3.32 6.27 -14.73
CA SER A 210 -3.43 6.68 -16.13
C SER A 210 -3.79 5.50 -17.02
N ILE A 211 -4.42 5.77 -18.15
CA ILE A 211 -4.67 4.74 -19.17
C ILE A 211 -3.43 4.64 -20.06
N ASN A 212 -2.84 3.45 -20.13
CA ASN A 212 -1.82 3.15 -21.12
C ASN A 212 -2.49 2.80 -22.46
N ALA A 213 -2.36 3.69 -23.44
CA ALA A 213 -2.99 3.53 -24.76
C ALA A 213 -2.59 2.23 -25.48
N THR A 214 -1.38 1.72 -25.24
CA THR A 214 -0.89 0.47 -25.84
C THR A 214 -1.54 -0.75 -25.19
N GLU A 215 -1.63 -0.77 -23.86
CA GLU A 215 -2.31 -1.83 -23.10
C GLU A 215 -3.82 -1.83 -23.38
N ALA A 216 -4.43 -0.65 -23.44
CA ALA A 216 -5.85 -0.50 -23.76
C ALA A 216 -6.20 -1.10 -25.13
N LYS A 217 -5.38 -0.85 -26.17
CA LYS A 217 -5.56 -1.47 -27.49
C LYS A 217 -5.43 -2.99 -27.45
N LYS A 218 -4.50 -3.53 -26.65
CA LYS A 218 -4.33 -4.98 -26.50
C LYS A 218 -5.53 -5.60 -25.78
N PHE A 219 -5.96 -4.98 -24.69
CA PHE A 219 -7.10 -5.42 -23.89
C PHE A 219 -8.42 -5.39 -24.70
N GLU A 220 -8.62 -4.35 -25.52
CA GLU A 220 -9.79 -4.25 -26.41
C GLU A 220 -9.81 -5.36 -27.46
N LYS A 221 -8.65 -5.70 -28.05
CA LYS A 221 -8.52 -6.84 -28.97
C LYS A 221 -8.83 -8.19 -28.31
N GLU A 222 -8.53 -8.34 -27.03
CA GLU A 222 -8.79 -9.56 -26.26
C GLU A 222 -10.27 -9.69 -25.84
N GLY A 223 -11.08 -8.62 -25.95
CA GLY A 223 -12.53 -8.66 -25.69
C GLY A 223 -12.91 -8.97 -24.24
N LYS A 224 -11.98 -8.91 -23.29
CA LYS A 224 -12.17 -9.36 -21.89
C LYS A 224 -13.22 -8.54 -21.14
N TRP A 225 -13.26 -7.22 -21.36
CA TRP A 225 -14.24 -6.36 -20.69
C TRP A 225 -14.63 -5.14 -21.53
N PRO A 226 -15.77 -5.19 -22.25
CA PRO A 226 -16.16 -4.11 -23.15
C PRO A 226 -16.41 -2.80 -22.39
N TYR A 227 -16.02 -1.69 -23.01
CA TYR A 227 -16.13 -0.33 -22.44
C TYR A 227 -15.30 -0.07 -21.19
N HIS A 228 -14.27 -0.87 -20.94
CA HIS A 228 -13.32 -0.66 -19.84
C HIS A 228 -11.90 -0.60 -20.38
N GLU A 229 -11.09 0.29 -19.81
CA GLU A 229 -9.70 0.50 -20.19
C GLU A 229 -8.80 0.17 -18.99
N PRO A 230 -7.71 -0.59 -19.18
CA PRO A 230 -6.78 -0.91 -18.10
C PRO A 230 -6.09 0.36 -17.62
N VAL A 231 -5.91 0.45 -16.30
CA VAL A 231 -5.27 1.58 -15.63
C VAL A 231 -3.94 1.12 -15.09
N SER A 232 -2.89 1.83 -15.49
CA SER A 232 -1.55 1.65 -14.97
C SER A 232 -1.30 2.68 -13.88
N VAL A 233 -0.64 2.27 -12.81
CA VAL A 233 -0.29 3.13 -11.68
C VAL A 233 1.21 3.41 -11.70
N ARG A 234 1.64 4.61 -11.31
CA ARG A 234 3.05 4.96 -11.04
C ARG A 234 3.15 5.57 -9.66
N ALA A 235 4.19 5.22 -8.92
CA ALA A 235 4.44 5.77 -7.59
C ALA A 235 5.67 6.66 -7.59
N PHE A 236 5.53 7.90 -7.08
CA PHE A 236 6.59 8.89 -6.97
C PHE A 236 6.83 9.21 -5.49
N GLU A 237 7.73 8.46 -4.86
CA GLU A 237 8.21 8.76 -3.49
C GLU A 237 9.11 9.99 -3.50
N LEU A 238 8.82 10.98 -2.64
CA LEU A 238 9.48 12.28 -2.59
C LEU A 238 10.45 12.36 -1.40
N PRO A 239 11.60 13.05 -1.53
CA PRO A 239 12.11 13.66 -2.75
C PRO A 239 12.54 12.62 -3.79
N LEU A 240 12.37 12.96 -5.07
CA LEU A 240 12.87 12.11 -6.16
C LEU A 240 14.40 11.98 -6.07
N GLN A 241 14.89 10.75 -5.84
CA GLN A 241 16.32 10.48 -5.63
C GLN A 241 17.16 10.56 -6.92
N LYS A 242 16.53 10.43 -8.10
CA LYS A 242 17.16 10.58 -9.41
C LYS A 242 16.44 11.67 -10.18
N SER A 243 17.13 12.75 -10.50
CA SER A 243 16.64 13.71 -11.48
C SER A 243 16.92 13.18 -12.88
N ILE A 244 15.92 13.16 -13.76
CA ILE A 244 16.12 12.83 -15.19
C ILE A 244 16.79 13.99 -15.94
N ILE A 245 16.90 15.18 -15.31
CA ILE A 245 17.53 16.38 -15.86
C ILE A 245 18.78 16.69 -15.00
N PRO A 246 19.96 17.04 -15.56
CA PRO A 246 21.10 17.41 -14.73
C PRO A 246 20.75 18.61 -13.83
N GLY A 247 20.62 18.36 -12.52
CA GLY A 247 20.27 19.35 -11.51
C GLY A 247 19.30 18.84 -10.44
N THR A 248 19.28 19.51 -9.29
CA THR A 248 18.26 19.34 -8.25
C THR A 248 17.07 20.24 -8.55
N PHE A 249 15.85 19.78 -8.27
CA PHE A 249 14.68 20.65 -8.34
C PHE A 249 14.86 21.87 -7.42
N PRO A 250 14.52 23.08 -7.87
CA PRO A 250 14.78 24.31 -7.10
C PRO A 250 13.87 24.46 -5.88
N SER A 251 12.73 23.76 -5.83
CA SER A 251 11.83 23.73 -4.68
C SER A 251 10.94 22.49 -4.69
N TYR A 252 10.32 22.19 -3.54
CA TYR A 252 9.28 21.17 -3.41
C TYR A 252 8.10 21.40 -4.38
N PHE A 253 7.70 22.66 -4.55
CA PHE A 253 6.65 23.08 -5.48
C PHE A 253 7.00 22.72 -6.92
N GLU A 254 8.21 23.05 -7.39
CA GLU A 254 8.61 22.73 -8.75
C GLU A 254 8.73 21.23 -8.98
N GLN A 255 9.13 20.44 -7.97
CA GLN A 255 9.16 18.98 -8.11
C GLN A 255 7.76 18.38 -8.27
N ILE A 256 6.79 18.79 -7.44
CA ILE A 256 5.40 18.33 -7.57
C ILE A 256 4.81 18.83 -8.90
N ARG A 257 4.97 20.12 -9.22
CA ARG A 257 4.44 20.72 -10.45
C ARG A 257 4.99 20.04 -11.70
N ALA A 258 6.29 19.74 -11.74
CA ALA A 258 6.90 19.03 -12.85
C ALA A 258 6.28 17.64 -13.05
N LEU A 259 5.87 16.95 -11.99
CA LEU A 259 5.17 15.67 -12.10
C LEU A 259 3.73 15.82 -12.58
N THR A 260 2.99 16.80 -12.06
CA THR A 260 1.53 16.83 -12.14
C THR A 260 0.94 17.82 -13.14
N ALA A 261 1.76 18.69 -13.74
CA ALA A 261 1.25 19.69 -14.69
C ALA A 261 0.60 19.02 -15.91
N SER A 262 -0.55 19.55 -16.37
CA SER A 262 -1.28 18.99 -17.53
C SER A 262 -0.44 18.86 -18.80
N ASN A 263 0.54 19.75 -19.00
CA ASN A 263 1.45 19.73 -20.14
C ASN A 263 2.76 18.96 -19.90
N SER A 264 2.94 18.35 -18.73
CA SER A 264 4.14 17.61 -18.41
C SER A 264 4.03 16.14 -18.85
N THR A 265 5.12 15.64 -19.43
CA THR A 265 5.34 14.20 -19.65
C THR A 265 6.34 13.64 -18.66
N PHE A 266 6.79 14.40 -17.66
CA PHE A 266 7.83 13.95 -16.73
C PHE A 266 7.41 12.69 -15.96
N TRP A 267 6.12 12.50 -15.70
CA TRP A 267 5.62 11.27 -15.09
C TRP A 267 5.86 10.01 -15.95
N THR A 268 6.05 10.13 -17.27
CA THR A 268 6.34 8.97 -18.14
C THR A 268 7.76 8.42 -17.94
N THR A 269 8.64 9.15 -17.24
CA THR A 269 10.02 8.70 -17.00
C THR A 269 10.11 7.61 -15.93
N ARG A 270 9.02 7.35 -15.21
CA ARG A 270 8.96 6.31 -14.19
C ARG A 270 8.13 5.14 -14.71
N ASP A 271 8.67 3.95 -14.47
CA ASP A 271 7.99 2.71 -14.82
C ASP A 271 6.69 2.53 -14.02
N THR A 272 5.82 1.69 -14.56
CA THR A 272 4.59 1.29 -13.88
C THR A 272 4.93 0.59 -12.57
N TYR A 273 4.10 0.86 -11.56
CA TYR A 273 4.21 0.30 -10.23
C TYR A 273 4.35 -1.22 -10.30
N PHE A 274 5.34 -1.74 -9.57
CA PHE A 274 5.53 -3.17 -9.38
C PHE A 274 5.73 -3.47 -7.90
N TYR A 275 4.88 -4.34 -7.33
CA TYR A 275 4.85 -4.60 -5.89
C TYR A 275 6.20 -5.10 -5.35
N LEU A 276 6.86 -6.02 -6.05
CA LEU A 276 8.14 -6.57 -5.59
C LEU A 276 9.25 -5.51 -5.58
N GLU A 277 9.24 -4.59 -6.53
CA GLU A 277 10.21 -3.48 -6.55
C GLU A 277 10.02 -2.58 -5.33
N GLN A 278 8.78 -2.32 -4.92
CA GLN A 278 8.51 -1.55 -3.70
C GLN A 278 8.88 -2.30 -2.41
N VAL A 279 8.64 -3.62 -2.36
CA VAL A 279 9.10 -4.43 -1.23
C VAL A 279 10.63 -4.36 -1.12
N GLN A 280 11.34 -4.43 -2.25
CA GLN A 280 12.79 -4.30 -2.29
C GLN A 280 13.25 -2.89 -1.90
N SER A 281 12.60 -1.83 -2.41
CA SER A 281 12.94 -0.44 -2.09
C SER A 281 12.82 -0.15 -0.58
N GLN A 282 11.80 -0.72 0.08
CA GLN A 282 11.60 -0.60 1.53
C GLN A 282 12.53 -1.49 2.35
N ALA A 283 12.90 -2.68 1.84
CA ALA A 283 13.82 -3.58 2.52
C ALA A 283 15.25 -3.00 2.57
N LEU A 284 15.68 -2.29 1.53
CA LEU A 284 17.04 -1.76 1.40
C LEU A 284 17.45 -0.82 2.56
N PRO A 285 16.68 0.21 2.95
CA PRO A 285 16.97 1.03 4.11
C PRO A 285 17.10 0.23 5.41
N MET A 286 16.23 -0.76 5.62
CA MET A 286 16.28 -1.63 6.79
C MET A 286 17.56 -2.48 6.81
N LEU A 287 17.94 -3.07 5.67
CA LEU A 287 19.21 -3.79 5.53
C LEU A 287 20.42 -2.87 5.78
N LYS A 288 20.41 -1.63 5.26
CA LYS A 288 21.44 -0.62 5.55
C LYS A 288 21.53 -0.26 7.03
N GLN A 289 20.40 -0.20 7.73
CA GLN A 289 20.40 0.01 9.19
C GLN A 289 21.00 -1.19 9.93
N LEU A 290 20.73 -2.42 9.49
CA LEU A 290 21.36 -3.62 10.04
C LEU A 290 22.86 -3.66 9.77
N GLU A 291 23.31 -3.22 8.60
CA GLU A 291 24.73 -3.08 8.25
C GLU A 291 25.44 -2.18 9.27
N LYS A 292 24.83 -1.03 9.58
CA LYS A 292 25.35 -0.07 10.58
C LYS A 292 25.28 -0.62 12.01
N LYS A 293 24.20 -1.33 12.36
CA LYS A 293 24.00 -1.89 13.71
C LYS A 293 24.94 -3.05 14.02
N TYR A 294 25.30 -3.84 13.01
CA TYR A 294 26.16 -5.02 13.15
C TYR A 294 27.41 -4.92 12.26
N PRO A 295 28.32 -3.96 12.53
CA PRO A 295 29.42 -3.63 11.63
C PRO A 295 30.49 -4.73 11.54
N ARG A 296 30.62 -5.57 12.59
CA ARG A 296 31.62 -6.65 12.65
C ARG A 296 31.14 -7.99 12.10
N SER A 297 29.85 -8.15 11.83
CA SER A 297 29.28 -9.39 11.28
C SER A 297 28.64 -9.14 9.92
N TYR A 298 27.34 -8.83 9.89
CA TYR A 298 26.61 -8.58 8.65
C TYR A 298 27.20 -7.41 7.86
N GLY A 299 27.59 -6.33 8.54
CA GLY A 299 28.21 -5.17 7.87
C GLY A 299 29.61 -5.46 7.29
N LEU A 300 30.37 -6.36 7.91
CA LEU A 300 31.66 -6.79 7.36
C LEU A 300 31.44 -7.63 6.09
N LEU A 301 30.44 -8.53 6.11
CA LEU A 301 30.08 -9.37 4.97
C LEU A 301 29.63 -8.54 3.77
N VAL A 302 28.75 -7.55 3.98
CA VAL A 302 28.27 -6.64 2.91
C VAL A 302 29.45 -5.88 2.29
N LYS A 303 30.37 -5.36 3.12
CA LYS A 303 31.57 -4.65 2.62
C LYS A 303 32.52 -5.57 1.87
N ALA A 304 32.72 -6.80 2.36
CA ALA A 304 33.54 -7.79 1.71
C ALA A 304 32.98 -8.18 0.34
N GLU A 305 31.67 -8.44 0.26
CA GLU A 305 30.97 -8.73 -1.00
C GLU A 305 31.11 -7.58 -1.99
N LYS A 306 30.83 -6.34 -1.58
CA LYS A 306 30.95 -5.17 -2.45
C LYS A 306 32.38 -4.97 -2.98
N LYS A 307 33.39 -5.18 -2.13
CA LYS A 307 34.80 -5.09 -2.54
C LYS A 307 35.18 -6.23 -3.48
N TRP A 308 34.68 -7.43 -3.23
CA TRP A 308 34.92 -8.61 -4.04
C TRP A 308 34.30 -8.46 -5.44
N THR A 309 33.02 -8.12 -5.54
CA THR A 309 32.35 -7.90 -6.83
C THR A 309 32.94 -6.72 -7.60
N SER A 310 33.41 -5.68 -6.90
CA SER A 310 34.14 -4.57 -7.52
C SER A 310 35.49 -4.97 -8.09
N LEU A 311 36.23 -5.83 -7.41
CA LEU A 311 37.56 -6.28 -7.85
C LEU A 311 37.48 -7.03 -9.18
N TRP A 312 36.39 -7.76 -9.38
CA TRP A 312 36.16 -8.59 -10.56
C TRP A 312 35.26 -7.93 -11.62
N ASP A 313 34.85 -6.68 -11.42
CA ASP A 313 33.91 -5.96 -12.28
C ASP A 313 32.59 -6.72 -12.54
N MET A 314 32.08 -7.39 -11.49
CA MET A 314 30.92 -8.28 -11.58
C MET A 314 29.62 -7.67 -11.04
N GLN A 315 29.63 -6.39 -10.63
CA GLN A 315 28.55 -5.74 -9.88
C GLN A 315 27.18 -5.82 -10.56
N ASP A 316 27.14 -5.79 -11.89
CA ASP A 316 25.90 -5.83 -12.70
C ASP A 316 25.79 -7.09 -13.57
N THR A 317 26.52 -8.15 -13.23
CA THR A 317 26.46 -9.40 -13.98
C THR A 317 25.24 -10.24 -13.58
N LEU A 318 24.62 -10.91 -14.57
CA LEU A 318 23.54 -11.88 -14.32
C LEU A 318 23.96 -12.96 -13.31
N LEU A 319 25.23 -13.37 -13.32
CA LEU A 319 25.75 -14.37 -12.39
C LEU A 319 25.59 -13.95 -10.93
N ILE A 320 25.93 -12.70 -10.58
CA ILE A 320 25.80 -12.17 -9.21
C ILE A 320 24.32 -11.99 -8.86
N SER A 321 23.54 -11.39 -9.77
CA SER A 321 22.10 -11.19 -9.57
C SER A 321 21.34 -12.51 -9.34
N ASP A 322 21.55 -13.51 -10.19
CA ASP A 322 20.87 -14.80 -10.12
C ASP A 322 21.34 -15.60 -8.89
N SER A 323 22.65 -15.57 -8.59
CA SER A 323 23.19 -16.26 -7.41
C SER A 323 22.63 -15.67 -6.11
N TYR A 324 22.50 -14.34 -6.04
CA TYR A 324 21.84 -13.66 -4.93
C TYR A 324 20.36 -14.06 -4.86
N LEU A 325 19.62 -13.98 -5.97
CA LEU A 325 18.19 -14.24 -5.99
C LEU A 325 17.85 -15.69 -5.62
N ILE A 326 18.59 -16.67 -6.17
CA ILE A 326 18.41 -18.09 -5.87
C ILE A 326 18.66 -18.35 -4.38
N SER A 327 19.81 -17.91 -3.86
CA SER A 327 20.14 -18.12 -2.45
C SER A 327 19.18 -17.40 -1.51
N PHE A 328 18.79 -16.17 -1.84
CA PHE A 328 17.77 -15.40 -1.13
C PHE A 328 16.44 -16.14 -1.09
N THR A 329 15.91 -16.58 -2.23
CA THR A 329 14.62 -17.27 -2.31
C THR A 329 14.64 -18.62 -1.59
N CYS A 330 15.72 -19.39 -1.74
CA CYS A 330 15.93 -20.64 -1.02
C CYS A 330 15.87 -20.49 0.51
N ALA A 331 16.27 -19.34 1.06
CA ALA A 331 16.21 -19.08 2.50
C ALA A 331 14.94 -18.33 2.93
N ALA A 332 14.47 -17.39 2.13
CA ALA A 332 13.29 -16.57 2.41
C ALA A 332 11.99 -17.38 2.41
N ILE A 333 11.77 -18.22 1.38
CA ILE A 333 10.52 -18.97 1.20
C ILE A 333 10.29 -19.94 2.37
N PRO A 334 11.25 -20.81 2.75
CA PRO A 334 11.05 -21.70 3.90
C PRO A 334 10.84 -20.94 5.20
N THR A 335 11.55 -19.83 5.43
CA THR A 335 11.37 -18.99 6.62
C THR A 335 9.95 -18.41 6.70
N TYR A 336 9.44 -17.92 5.57
CA TYR A 336 8.09 -17.38 5.47
C TYR A 336 7.04 -18.47 5.70
N LEU A 337 7.17 -19.62 5.03
CA LEU A 337 6.28 -20.76 5.20
C LEU A 337 6.29 -21.27 6.64
N PHE A 338 7.46 -21.37 7.28
CA PHE A 338 7.58 -21.77 8.67
C PHE A 338 6.83 -20.82 9.61
N LYS A 339 6.97 -19.50 9.42
CA LYS A 339 6.23 -18.48 10.18
C LYS A 339 4.73 -18.58 9.96
N TYR A 340 4.31 -18.81 8.72
CA TYR A 340 2.90 -18.97 8.37
C TYR A 340 2.29 -20.21 9.03
N VAL A 341 2.98 -21.35 8.92
CA VAL A 341 2.59 -22.61 9.59
C VAL A 341 2.58 -22.45 11.10
N GLN A 342 3.58 -21.80 11.70
CA GLN A 342 3.61 -21.51 13.14
C GLN A 342 2.39 -20.67 13.56
N ALA A 343 2.00 -19.67 12.78
CA ALA A 343 0.81 -18.88 13.07
C ALA A 343 -0.47 -19.73 13.04
N LEU A 344 -0.61 -20.62 12.05
CA LEU A 344 -1.72 -21.56 11.97
C LEU A 344 -1.76 -22.55 13.14
N PHE A 345 -0.61 -23.14 13.51
CA PHE A 345 -0.52 -24.10 14.61
C PHE A 345 -0.71 -23.46 15.99
N VAL A 346 -0.21 -22.24 16.21
CA VAL A 346 -0.49 -21.49 17.45
C VAL A 346 -1.96 -21.09 17.52
N GLY A 347 -2.59 -20.77 16.38
CA GLY A 347 -4.04 -20.58 16.28
C GLY A 347 -4.83 -21.85 16.62
N MET A 348 -4.41 -23.01 16.10
CA MET A 348 -5.02 -24.32 16.41
C MET A 348 -4.81 -24.77 17.86
N LYS A 349 -3.67 -24.47 18.48
CA LYS A 349 -3.44 -24.75 19.92
C LYS A 349 -4.27 -23.87 20.86
N LYS A 350 -4.93 -22.83 20.36
CA LYS A 350 -5.73 -21.89 21.15
C LYS A 350 -7.24 -22.16 21.08
N SER A 351 -7.66 -23.41 20.84
CA SER A 351 -9.09 -23.77 20.75
C SER A 351 -9.58 -24.77 21.80
N GLU A 352 -9.04 -24.79 23.03
CA GLU A 352 -9.60 -25.69 24.06
C GLU A 352 -9.70 -25.10 25.48
N THR A 353 -9.42 -23.82 25.68
CA THR A 353 -9.76 -23.13 26.93
C THR A 353 -10.09 -21.66 26.68
N SER A 354 -11.26 -21.38 26.09
CA SER A 354 -11.96 -20.12 26.37
C SER A 354 -12.78 -20.30 27.64
N GLY A 355 -12.06 -20.36 28.76
CA GLY A 355 -12.65 -20.05 30.06
C GLY A 355 -13.20 -18.63 30.00
N THR A 356 -14.46 -18.49 30.42
CA THR A 356 -15.16 -17.23 30.68
C THR A 356 -15.05 -16.19 29.58
N GLU A 357 -16.04 -16.18 28.68
CA GLU A 357 -16.40 -14.99 27.90
C GLU A 357 -16.61 -13.81 28.86
N ASP A 358 -15.55 -13.05 29.08
CA ASP A 358 -15.70 -11.66 29.48
C ASP A 358 -16.64 -11.04 28.45
N LYS A 359 -17.74 -10.43 28.94
CA LYS A 359 -18.64 -9.59 28.14
C LYS A 359 -17.83 -8.41 27.59
N ARG A 360 -17.00 -8.65 26.57
CA ARG A 360 -16.25 -7.61 25.88
C ARG A 360 -17.30 -6.77 25.18
N LYS A 361 -17.54 -5.57 25.72
CA LYS A 361 -18.27 -4.53 25.00
C LYS A 361 -17.72 -4.42 23.58
N ASP A 362 -18.61 -4.28 22.62
CA ASP A 362 -18.28 -4.10 21.22
C ASP A 362 -17.19 -3.02 21.03
N PRO A 363 -16.18 -3.23 20.16
CA PRO A 363 -15.08 -2.29 20.00
C PRO A 363 -15.51 -0.86 19.62
N LEU A 364 -16.61 -0.70 18.89
CA LEU A 364 -17.20 0.61 18.59
C LEU A 364 -17.73 1.28 19.86
N ALA A 365 -18.45 0.54 20.70
CA ALA A 365 -18.92 1.01 22.00
C ALA A 365 -17.74 1.45 22.88
N GLN A 366 -16.66 0.67 22.94
CA GLN A 366 -15.45 1.04 23.67
C GLN A 366 -14.80 2.32 23.11
N GLY A 367 -14.74 2.47 21.78
CA GLY A 367 -14.22 3.66 21.12
C GLY A 367 -15.01 4.92 21.48
N LEU A 368 -16.34 4.81 21.47
CA LEU A 368 -17.25 5.89 21.84
C LEU A 368 -17.18 6.24 23.34
N GLU A 369 -17.06 5.25 24.22
CA GLU A 369 -16.83 5.47 25.66
C GLU A 369 -15.53 6.21 25.92
N LYS A 370 -14.45 5.81 25.24
CA LYS A 370 -13.15 6.48 25.33
C LYS A 370 -13.22 7.90 24.80
N PHE A 371 -13.97 8.15 23.73
CA PHE A 371 -14.22 9.49 23.21
C PHE A 371 -14.93 10.36 24.25
N LEU A 372 -16.02 9.87 24.86
CA LEU A 372 -16.71 10.59 25.93
C LEU A 372 -15.83 10.79 27.17
N GLY A 373 -14.98 9.82 27.52
CA GLY A 373 -14.04 9.92 28.63
C GLY A 373 -12.90 10.91 28.38
N ALA A 374 -12.52 11.13 27.12
CA ALA A 374 -11.47 12.08 26.75
C ALA A 374 -11.95 13.54 26.74
N LEU A 375 -13.26 13.79 26.70
CA LEU A 375 -13.84 15.13 26.81
C LEU A 375 -13.91 15.55 28.28
N SER A 376 -13.33 16.71 28.62
CA SER A 376 -13.52 17.30 29.95
C SER A 376 -14.98 17.71 30.16
N ASP A 377 -15.45 17.82 31.41
CA ASP A 377 -16.82 18.26 31.70
C ASP A 377 -17.12 19.64 31.10
N LYS A 378 -16.11 20.52 31.06
CA LYS A 378 -16.17 21.83 30.40
C LYS A 378 -16.31 21.73 28.89
N ASP A 379 -15.68 20.74 28.25
CA ASP A 379 -15.80 20.50 26.81
C ASP A 379 -17.14 19.85 26.47
N LYS A 380 -17.65 18.96 27.32
CA LYS A 380 -19.01 18.40 27.20
C LYS A 380 -20.06 19.50 27.31
N GLU A 381 -19.93 20.39 28.29
CA GLU A 381 -20.84 21.52 28.47
C GLU A 381 -20.78 22.50 27.27
N LYS A 382 -19.58 22.81 26.77
CA LYS A 382 -19.39 23.63 25.56
C LYS A 382 -19.95 22.97 24.30
N CYS A 383 -19.78 21.67 24.15
CA CYS A 383 -20.35 20.89 23.04
C CYS A 383 -21.88 20.83 23.14
N GLY A 384 -22.42 20.61 24.35
CA GLY A 384 -23.85 20.60 24.64
C GLY A 384 -24.54 21.94 24.42
N LYS A 385 -23.82 23.06 24.55
CA LYS A 385 -24.33 24.40 24.22
C LYS A 385 -24.52 24.63 22.71
N LYS A 386 -23.94 23.79 21.85
CA LYS A 386 -24.14 23.84 20.40
C LYS A 386 -25.16 22.78 19.99
N SER A 387 -26.20 23.16 19.25
CA SER A 387 -27.26 22.24 18.79
C SER A 387 -26.71 20.96 18.12
N ARG A 388 -25.59 21.08 17.38
CA ARG A 388 -24.90 19.93 16.78
C ARG A 388 -24.17 19.06 17.80
N GLY A 389 -23.39 19.67 18.70
CA GLY A 389 -22.63 18.93 19.70
C GLY A 389 -23.55 18.21 20.68
N GLU A 390 -24.68 18.83 21.04
CA GLU A 390 -25.72 18.20 21.84
C GLU A 390 -26.32 16.97 21.17
N ARG A 391 -26.65 17.03 19.87
CA ARG A 391 -27.18 15.87 19.13
C ARG A 391 -26.18 14.71 19.06
N VAL A 392 -24.91 15.02 18.82
CA VAL A 392 -23.83 14.01 18.82
C VAL A 392 -23.72 13.35 20.19
N LEU A 393 -23.60 14.14 21.27
CA LEU A 393 -23.47 13.61 22.64
C LEU A 393 -24.68 12.76 23.03
N ARG A 394 -25.90 13.24 22.79
CA ARG A 394 -27.14 12.49 23.08
C ARG A 394 -27.22 11.18 22.29
N LYS A 395 -26.82 11.17 21.00
CA LYS A 395 -26.82 9.94 20.19
C LYS A 395 -25.81 8.93 20.72
N ILE A 396 -24.60 9.38 21.09
CA ILE A 396 -23.58 8.50 21.67
C ILE A 396 -24.10 7.90 22.98
N GLU A 397 -24.61 8.72 23.90
CA GLU A 397 -25.14 8.26 25.19
C GLU A 397 -26.34 7.30 25.02
N ALA A 398 -27.26 7.58 24.10
CA ALA A 398 -28.43 6.75 23.84
C ALA A 398 -28.08 5.40 23.20
N GLU A 399 -27.10 5.35 22.30
CA GLU A 399 -26.66 4.09 21.67
C GLU A 399 -25.78 3.27 22.62
N LEU A 400 -24.93 3.90 23.44
CA LEU A 400 -24.17 3.20 24.48
C LEU A 400 -25.09 2.56 25.54
N ALA A 401 -26.29 3.10 25.74
CA ALA A 401 -27.30 2.49 26.61
C ALA A 401 -27.96 1.24 26.00
N LYS A 402 -27.82 1.00 24.69
CA LYS A 402 -28.26 -0.23 24.05
C LYS A 402 -27.12 -1.25 24.13
N ASP A 403 -27.38 -2.39 24.78
CA ASP A 403 -26.37 -3.46 24.95
C ASP A 403 -26.15 -4.31 23.68
N ASN A 404 -26.83 -4.03 22.57
CA ASN A 404 -26.79 -4.87 21.36
C ASN A 404 -26.06 -4.16 20.21
N TRP A 405 -24.78 -4.51 20.04
CA TRP A 405 -23.91 -4.01 18.97
C TRP A 405 -23.43 -5.20 18.13
N ASN A 406 -23.45 -5.06 16.80
CA ASN A 406 -23.00 -6.07 15.83
C ASN A 406 -21.90 -5.53 14.91
N THR A 407 -21.07 -4.60 15.40
CA THR A 407 -20.07 -3.91 14.56
C THR A 407 -19.04 -4.88 13.98
N PRO A 408 -18.52 -5.88 14.73
CA PRO A 408 -17.61 -6.88 14.18
C PRO A 408 -18.21 -7.64 13.00
N GLU A 409 -19.46 -8.08 13.11
CA GLU A 409 -20.17 -8.83 12.06
C GLU A 409 -20.39 -7.96 10.82
N GLU A 410 -20.73 -6.69 11.01
CA GLU A 410 -20.86 -5.71 9.93
C GLU A 410 -19.53 -5.47 9.22
N ILE A 411 -18.44 -5.26 9.98
CA ILE A 411 -17.09 -5.07 9.42
C ILE A 411 -16.65 -6.32 8.64
N ILE A 412 -16.88 -7.52 9.18
CA ILE A 412 -16.54 -8.78 8.49
C ILE A 412 -17.33 -8.90 7.18
N LYS A 413 -18.61 -8.54 7.18
CA LYS A 413 -19.45 -8.55 5.99
C LYS A 413 -18.96 -7.54 4.94
N ASP A 414 -18.61 -6.33 5.37
CA ASP A 414 -18.08 -5.27 4.50
C ASP A 414 -16.73 -5.70 3.89
N LEU A 415 -15.84 -6.29 4.70
CA LEU A 415 -14.57 -6.88 4.28
C LEU A 415 -14.76 -8.00 3.26
N ASN A 416 -15.60 -9.00 3.56
CA ASN A 416 -15.88 -10.10 2.63
C ASN A 416 -16.40 -9.55 1.30
N SER A 417 -17.28 -8.54 1.36
CA SER A 417 -17.77 -7.89 0.15
C SER A 417 -16.66 -7.23 -0.66
N ALA A 418 -15.75 -6.50 0.00
CA ALA A 418 -14.60 -5.83 -0.62
C ALA A 418 -13.52 -6.81 -1.13
N LEU A 419 -13.48 -8.04 -0.61
CA LEU A 419 -12.63 -9.14 -1.07
C LEU A 419 -13.24 -9.95 -2.22
N GLY A 420 -14.44 -9.59 -2.69
CA GLY A 420 -15.16 -10.36 -3.71
C GLY A 420 -15.74 -11.68 -3.20
N LEU A 421 -15.88 -11.82 -1.88
CA LEU A 421 -16.41 -12.99 -1.20
C LEU A 421 -17.88 -12.79 -0.78
N ASP A 422 -18.65 -13.88 -0.77
CA ASP A 422 -20.01 -13.91 -0.24
C ASP A 422 -20.00 -14.07 1.30
N LYS A 423 -21.19 -14.23 1.88
CA LYS A 423 -21.35 -14.37 3.34
C LYS A 423 -20.70 -15.65 3.89
N ASP A 424 -20.51 -16.66 3.04
CA ASP A 424 -19.91 -17.95 3.39
C ASP A 424 -18.40 -17.99 3.05
N GLY A 425 -17.81 -16.86 2.64
CA GLY A 425 -16.40 -16.77 2.25
C GLY A 425 -16.08 -17.39 0.89
N LYS A 426 -17.10 -17.64 0.04
CA LYS A 426 -16.93 -18.16 -1.32
C LYS A 426 -16.90 -17.03 -2.34
N VAL A 427 -16.26 -17.26 -3.49
CA VAL A 427 -16.15 -16.25 -4.55
C VAL A 427 -17.54 -15.91 -5.10
N LYS A 428 -17.91 -14.61 -5.07
CA LYS A 428 -19.17 -14.13 -5.64
C LYS A 428 -19.19 -14.44 -7.14
N GLY A 429 -20.27 -15.09 -7.61
CA GLY A 429 -20.53 -15.27 -9.04
C GLY A 429 -20.10 -16.61 -9.66
N ARG A 430 -19.54 -17.56 -8.88
CA ARG A 430 -19.51 -18.97 -9.29
C ARG A 430 -20.79 -19.67 -8.81
N ARG A 431 -21.75 -19.86 -9.72
CA ARG A 431 -22.79 -20.89 -9.58
C ARG A 431 -22.29 -22.19 -10.18
#